data_AF-A0A7W4XZ00-F1
#
_entry.id   AF-A0A7W4XZ00-F1
#
_cell.length_a   1.000
_cell.length_b   1.000
_cell.length_c   1.000
_cell.angle_alpha   90.00
_cell.angle_beta   90.00
_cell.angle_gamma   90.00
#
_symmetry.space_group_name_H-M   'P 1'
#
loop_
_entity.id
_entity.type
_entity.pdbx_description
1 polymer ?
#
loop_
_entity_poly.entity_id
_entity_poly.type
_entity_poly.pdbx_seq_one_letter_code
_entity_poly.pdbx_strand_id
1 'polypeptide(L)'
;MMDAVPFTAQDLPGYAARLYDAHRKHPEFVRLAGWARLERVPTGDLIPDAAGHEAKLQALRQVQADGSIDPALDPSQVLSLVVAMAMTWSAISVVRTTTSADSARVHADRKRFLSEMVRRATSIPRQHRTGASGGRASSPASSDARRR
;
A
#
# COMPACT_ATOMS: atom_id res chain seq x y z
N MET A 1 26.37 8.12 -6.46
CA MET A 1 25.11 8.55 -5.81
C MET A 1 24.08 7.49 -6.15
N MET A 2 23.41 6.84 -5.17
CA MET A 2 22.34 5.89 -5.51
C MET A 2 21.31 6.63 -6.36
N ASP A 3 20.90 6.07 -7.48
CA ASP A 3 19.69 6.54 -8.15
C ASP A 3 18.52 6.22 -7.21
N ALA A 4 18.09 7.24 -6.45
CA ALA A 4 16.95 7.12 -5.58
C ALA A 4 15.74 6.75 -6.44
N VAL A 5 15.05 5.66 -6.09
CA VAL A 5 13.81 5.27 -6.80
C VAL A 5 12.84 6.45 -6.73
N PRO A 6 12.46 7.06 -7.88
CA PRO A 6 11.60 8.22 -7.88
C PRO A 6 10.26 7.88 -7.23
N PHE A 7 9.88 8.70 -6.24
CA PHE A 7 8.60 8.56 -5.57
C PHE A 7 7.47 9.06 -6.48
N THR A 8 6.38 8.30 -6.53
CA THR A 8 5.20 8.65 -7.34
C THR A 8 3.96 8.37 -6.51
N ALA A 9 3.40 9.40 -5.87
CA ALA A 9 2.25 9.25 -4.98
C ALA A 9 1.01 8.73 -5.71
N GLN A 10 0.82 9.13 -6.97
CA GLN A 10 -0.29 8.71 -7.84
C GLN A 10 -0.17 7.26 -8.30
N ASP A 11 1.00 6.63 -8.13
CA ASP A 11 1.30 5.26 -8.55
C ASP A 11 2.10 4.53 -7.47
N LEU A 12 1.49 4.36 -6.28
CA LEU A 12 2.08 3.51 -5.24
C LEU A 12 2.32 2.06 -5.70
N PRO A 13 1.41 1.42 -6.48
CA PRO A 13 1.65 0.09 -7.02
C PRO A 13 2.91 -0.03 -7.87
N GLY A 14 3.17 0.93 -8.77
CA GLY A 14 4.37 0.94 -9.59
C GLY A 14 5.60 1.42 -8.83
N TYR A 15 5.45 2.34 -7.87
CA TYR A 15 6.53 2.72 -6.96
C TYR A 15 7.06 1.50 -6.18
N ALA A 16 6.18 0.67 -5.63
CA ALA A 16 6.55 -0.57 -4.95
C ALA A 16 7.29 -1.54 -5.89
N ALA A 17 6.84 -1.67 -7.13
CA ALA A 17 7.50 -2.53 -8.13
C ALA A 17 8.90 -2.02 -8.51
N ARG A 18 9.11 -0.69 -8.59
CA ARG A 18 10.44 -0.10 -8.82
C ARG A 18 11.36 -0.27 -7.61
N LEU A 19 10.83 -0.15 -6.39
CA LEU A 19 11.58 -0.47 -5.17
C LEU A 19 12.02 -1.94 -5.16
N TYR A 20 11.12 -2.87 -5.52
CA TYR A 20 11.48 -4.28 -5.67
C TYR A 20 12.66 -4.48 -6.62
N ASP A 21 12.62 -3.87 -7.81
CA ASP A 21 13.71 -3.95 -8.78
C ASP A 21 15.02 -3.36 -8.22
N ALA A 22 14.95 -2.26 -7.46
CA ALA A 22 16.10 -1.65 -6.82
C ALA A 22 16.72 -2.53 -5.72
N HIS A 23 15.91 -3.10 -4.83
CA HIS A 23 16.37 -4.03 -3.79
C HIS A 23 17.00 -5.29 -4.40
N ARG A 24 16.46 -5.77 -5.53
CA ARG A 24 17.02 -6.90 -6.26
C ARG A 24 18.33 -6.53 -6.97
N LYS A 25 18.45 -5.31 -7.49
CA LYS A 25 19.66 -4.84 -8.18
C LYS A 25 20.79 -4.54 -7.20
N HIS A 26 20.45 -4.12 -6.00
CA HIS A 26 21.39 -3.70 -4.96
C HIS A 26 21.12 -4.39 -3.60
N PRO A 27 21.24 -5.73 -3.52
CA PRO A 27 20.99 -6.48 -2.29
C PRO A 27 21.96 -6.12 -1.15
N GLU A 28 23.14 -5.59 -1.45
CA GLU A 28 24.11 -5.07 -0.48
C GLU A 28 23.55 -3.94 0.38
N PHE A 29 22.77 -3.02 -0.17
CA PHE A 29 22.21 -1.91 0.59
C PHE A 29 21.13 -2.38 1.57
N VAL A 30 20.33 -3.36 1.16
CA VAL A 30 19.36 -4.00 2.06
C VAL A 30 20.06 -4.71 3.23
N ARG A 31 21.15 -5.45 2.95
CA ARG A 31 21.94 -6.12 4.00
C ARG A 31 22.58 -5.12 4.96
N LEU A 32 23.18 -4.05 4.43
CA LEU A 32 23.78 -3.00 5.26
C LEU A 32 22.75 -2.29 6.12
N ALA A 33 21.55 -2.01 5.58
CA ALA A 33 20.45 -1.47 6.36
C ALA A 33 20.03 -2.41 7.49
N GLY A 34 19.92 -3.72 7.21
CA GLY A 34 19.64 -4.74 8.23
C GLY A 34 20.72 -4.79 9.33
N TRP A 35 22.00 -4.76 8.95
CA TRP A 35 23.11 -4.72 9.89
C TRP A 35 23.11 -3.47 10.76
N ALA A 36 22.85 -2.30 10.15
CA ALA A 36 22.71 -1.05 10.88
C ALA A 36 21.56 -1.09 11.89
N ARG A 37 20.45 -1.77 11.58
CA ARG A 37 19.36 -2.00 12.54
C ARG A 37 19.79 -2.83 13.75
N LEU A 38 20.63 -3.84 13.54
CA LEU A 38 21.11 -4.69 14.65
C LEU A 38 22.10 -3.96 15.57
N GLU A 39 22.97 -3.13 14.99
CA GLU A 39 24.20 -2.73 15.68
C GLU A 39 24.29 -1.23 16.00
N ARG A 40 23.51 -0.39 15.33
CA ARG A 40 23.64 1.07 15.44
C ARG A 40 22.31 1.81 15.63
N VAL A 41 21.25 1.39 14.93
CA VAL A 41 19.97 2.10 14.85
C VAL A 41 18.80 1.13 15.09
N PRO A 42 18.65 0.60 16.32
CA PRO A 42 17.66 -0.44 16.64
C PRO A 42 16.21 0.06 16.59
N THR A 43 15.98 1.38 16.69
CA THR A 43 14.66 2.01 16.70
C THR A 43 14.63 3.26 15.84
N GLY A 44 13.43 3.80 15.58
CA GLY A 44 13.25 5.05 14.84
C GLY A 44 13.65 4.98 13.36
N ASP A 45 13.93 6.12 12.77
CA ASP A 45 14.33 6.23 11.36
C ASP A 45 15.78 5.81 11.14
N LEU A 46 16.01 4.97 10.14
CA LEU A 46 17.36 4.53 9.78
C LEU A 46 18.23 5.69 9.29
N ILE A 47 17.61 6.63 8.57
CA ILE A 47 18.21 7.87 8.10
C ILE A 47 17.34 9.00 8.65
N PRO A 48 17.74 9.62 9.77
CA PRO A 48 17.08 10.82 10.28
C PRO A 48 17.04 11.89 9.20
N ASP A 49 15.93 12.62 9.09
CA ASP A 49 15.72 13.68 8.10
C ASP A 49 15.99 13.24 6.66
N ALA A 50 15.67 11.97 6.34
CA ALA A 50 15.83 11.44 4.99
C ALA A 50 15.24 12.43 3.97
N ALA A 51 16.13 12.98 3.14
CA ALA A 51 15.79 14.08 2.24
C ALA A 51 14.52 13.77 1.45
N GLY A 52 13.55 14.68 1.53
CA GLY A 52 12.26 14.55 0.85
C GLY A 52 11.23 13.68 1.55
N HIS A 53 11.45 13.17 2.77
CA HIS A 53 10.42 12.41 3.52
C HIS A 53 9.12 13.21 3.66
N GLU A 54 9.19 14.43 4.19
CA GLU A 54 7.99 15.29 4.32
C GLU A 54 7.36 15.63 2.96
N ALA A 55 8.17 15.80 1.92
CA ALA A 55 7.66 16.02 0.56
C ALA A 55 6.86 14.80 0.04
N LYS A 56 7.28 13.58 0.38
CA LYS A 56 6.52 12.36 0.06
C LYS A 56 5.21 12.29 0.83
N LEU A 57 5.22 12.63 2.13
CA LEU A 57 4.00 12.68 2.94
C LEU A 57 3.02 13.73 2.42
N GLN A 58 3.51 14.91 2.04
CA GLN A 58 2.67 15.95 1.46
C GLN A 58 2.06 15.51 0.12
N ALA A 59 2.83 14.86 -0.74
CA ALA A 59 2.31 14.32 -2.00
C ALA A 59 1.25 13.21 -1.77
N LEU A 60 1.40 12.39 -0.74
CA LEU A 60 0.38 11.40 -0.35
C LEU A 60 -0.92 12.07 0.11
N ARG A 61 -0.83 13.10 0.97
CA ARG A 61 -2.00 13.87 1.44
C ARG A 61 -2.77 14.48 0.27
N GLN A 62 -2.06 14.98 -0.75
CA GLN A 62 -2.69 15.50 -1.98
C GLN A 62 -3.46 14.40 -2.73
N VAL A 63 -2.84 13.24 -2.94
CA VAL A 63 -3.50 12.12 -3.65
C VAL A 63 -4.68 11.51 -2.86
N GLN A 64 -4.65 11.60 -1.53
CA GLN A 64 -5.79 11.24 -0.68
C GLN A 64 -6.95 12.23 -0.84
N ALA A 65 -6.67 13.54 -0.94
CA ALA A 65 -7.69 14.55 -1.22
C ALA A 65 -8.37 14.33 -2.58
N ASP A 66 -7.62 13.80 -3.56
CA ASP A 66 -8.13 13.41 -4.88
C ASP A 66 -8.91 12.06 -4.87
N GLY A 67 -8.98 11.37 -3.72
CA GLY A 67 -9.74 10.14 -3.52
C GLY A 67 -9.12 8.88 -4.13
N SER A 68 -7.87 8.94 -4.61
CA SER A 68 -7.17 7.79 -5.21
C SER A 68 -6.58 6.83 -4.16
N ILE A 69 -6.31 7.34 -2.96
CA ILE A 69 -5.91 6.57 -1.77
C ILE A 69 -6.96 6.85 -0.70
N ASP A 70 -7.25 5.86 0.14
CA ASP A 70 -8.17 6.02 1.26
C ASP A 70 -7.73 7.16 2.19
N PRO A 71 -8.53 8.23 2.34
CA PRO A 71 -8.17 9.37 3.18
C PRO A 71 -8.17 9.04 4.68
N ALA A 72 -8.74 7.90 5.09
CA ALA A 72 -8.71 7.45 6.49
C ALA A 72 -7.37 6.85 6.90
N LEU A 73 -6.48 6.52 5.94
CA LEU A 73 -5.17 5.97 6.23
C LEU A 73 -4.15 7.07 6.57
N ASP A 74 -3.32 6.83 7.58
CA ASP A 74 -2.21 7.75 7.89
C ASP A 74 -1.14 7.69 6.77
N PRO A 75 -0.74 8.84 6.17
CA PRO A 75 0.23 8.86 5.08
C PRO A 75 1.59 8.23 5.41
N SER A 76 2.06 8.39 6.66
CA SER A 76 3.34 7.85 7.11
C SER A 76 3.28 6.32 7.22
N GLN A 77 2.13 5.80 7.67
CA GLN A 77 1.88 4.36 7.74
C GLN A 77 1.73 3.76 6.35
N VAL A 78 1.05 4.45 5.42
CA VAL A 78 0.97 4.05 4.02
C VAL A 78 2.36 3.93 3.39
N LEU A 79 3.21 4.96 3.54
CA LEU A 79 4.56 4.93 2.99
C LEU A 79 5.39 3.78 3.59
N SER A 80 5.33 3.61 4.91
CA SER A 80 6.03 2.54 5.62
C SER A 80 5.59 1.16 5.15
N LEU A 81 4.28 0.94 5.03
CA LEU A 81 3.71 -0.32 4.56
C LEU A 81 4.12 -0.63 3.12
N VAL A 82 4.08 0.36 2.22
CA VAL A 82 4.49 0.19 0.81
C VAL A 82 5.96 -0.19 0.70
N VAL A 83 6.85 0.46 1.47
CA VAL A 83 8.28 0.11 1.51
C VAL A 83 8.47 -1.30 2.07
N ALA A 84 7.76 -1.67 3.14
CA ALA A 84 7.83 -3.00 3.72
C ALA A 84 7.34 -4.11 2.75
N MET A 85 6.26 -3.87 2.01
CA MET A 85 5.78 -4.80 0.97
C MET A 85 6.80 -4.95 -0.17
N ALA A 86 7.50 -3.89 -0.56
CA ALA A 86 8.54 -3.99 -1.58
C ALA A 86 9.77 -4.81 -1.11
N MET A 87 9.91 -5.04 0.20
CA MET A 87 11.00 -5.79 0.82
C MET A 87 10.72 -7.29 0.99
N THR A 88 9.52 -7.77 0.64
CA THR A 88 9.05 -9.15 0.89
C THR A 88 10.02 -10.24 0.42
N TRP A 89 10.73 -10.04 -0.70
CA TRP A 89 11.72 -11.00 -1.24
C TRP A 89 13.16 -10.48 -1.24
N SER A 90 13.46 -9.51 -0.37
CA SER A 90 14.78 -8.87 -0.31
C SER A 90 15.85 -9.76 0.32
N ALA A 91 17.09 -9.24 0.40
CA ALA A 91 18.24 -9.94 0.98
C ALA A 91 18.15 -10.23 2.48
N ILE A 92 17.19 -9.64 3.19
CA ILE A 92 16.92 -9.90 4.62
C ILE A 92 15.61 -10.66 4.84
N SER A 93 14.94 -11.12 3.78
CA SER A 93 13.70 -11.90 3.91
C SER A 93 13.96 -13.24 4.57
N VAL A 94 13.21 -13.52 5.64
CA VAL A 94 13.31 -14.79 6.40
C VAL A 94 12.63 -15.96 5.70
N VAL A 95 11.71 -15.69 4.77
CA VAL A 95 10.95 -16.74 4.05
C VAL A 95 11.63 -17.11 2.74
N ARG A 96 11.99 -16.10 1.93
CA ARG A 96 12.59 -16.31 0.60
C ARG A 96 13.26 -15.04 0.11
N THR A 97 14.52 -15.16 -0.30
CA THR A 97 15.25 -14.10 -1.00
C THR A 97 15.33 -14.35 -2.51
N THR A 98 15.43 -13.29 -3.31
CA THR A 98 15.71 -13.41 -4.76
C THR A 98 17.10 -13.99 -5.01
N THR A 99 17.25 -14.80 -6.05
CA THR A 99 18.56 -15.35 -6.44
C THR A 99 18.83 -15.12 -7.93
N SER A 100 20.07 -15.30 -8.36
CA SER A 100 20.44 -15.24 -9.79
C SER A 100 19.76 -16.31 -10.65
N ALA A 101 19.18 -17.35 -10.04
CA ALA A 101 18.45 -18.41 -10.74
C ALA A 101 16.97 -18.05 -11.00
N ASP A 102 16.43 -17.00 -10.38
CA ASP A 102 15.06 -16.55 -10.65
C ASP A 102 14.95 -16.05 -12.09
N SER A 103 13.97 -16.55 -12.85
CA SER A 103 13.75 -16.12 -14.23
C SER A 103 13.06 -14.75 -14.30
N ALA A 104 13.17 -14.08 -15.46
CA ALA A 104 12.44 -12.84 -15.72
C ALA A 104 10.93 -12.97 -15.48
N ARG A 105 10.35 -14.14 -15.79
CA ARG A 105 8.93 -14.45 -15.54
C ARG A 105 8.59 -14.44 -14.04
N VAL A 106 9.44 -15.03 -13.19
CA VAL A 106 9.26 -15.01 -11.73
C VAL A 106 9.23 -13.58 -11.19
N HIS A 107 10.15 -12.73 -11.66
CA HIS A 107 10.17 -11.33 -11.26
C HIS A 107 8.92 -10.56 -11.73
N ALA A 108 8.45 -10.81 -12.95
CA ALA A 108 7.23 -10.21 -13.47
C ALA A 108 5.99 -10.61 -12.64
N ASP A 109 5.87 -11.89 -12.29
CA ASP A 109 4.77 -12.41 -11.47
C ASP A 109 4.77 -11.79 -10.06
N ARG A 110 5.94 -11.69 -9.42
CA ARG A 110 6.11 -11.05 -8.11
C ARG A 110 5.74 -9.57 -8.15
N LYS A 111 6.17 -8.82 -9.18
CA LYS A 111 5.81 -7.41 -9.34
C LYS A 111 4.32 -7.22 -9.56
N ARG A 112 3.68 -8.04 -10.39
CA ARG A 112 2.22 -8.01 -10.59
C ARG A 112 1.48 -8.26 -9.27
N PHE A 113 1.89 -9.27 -8.51
CA PHE A 113 1.31 -9.56 -7.21
C PHE A 113 1.49 -8.40 -6.22
N LEU A 114 2.72 -7.87 -6.10
CA LEU A 114 3.05 -6.75 -5.22
C LEU A 114 2.21 -5.51 -5.55
N SER A 115 2.17 -5.10 -6.82
CA SER A 115 1.38 -3.96 -7.27
C SER A 115 -0.10 -4.13 -6.95
N GLU A 116 -0.65 -5.33 -7.10
CA GLU A 116 -2.05 -5.60 -6.75
C GLU A 116 -2.31 -5.54 -5.24
N MET A 117 -1.39 -6.06 -4.41
CA MET A 117 -1.53 -5.96 -2.95
C MET A 117 -1.41 -4.52 -2.45
N VAL A 118 -0.47 -3.75 -3.01
CA VAL A 118 -0.34 -2.32 -2.70
C VAL A 118 -1.62 -1.58 -3.08
N ARG A 119 -2.17 -1.83 -4.26
CA ARG A 119 -3.42 -1.21 -4.72
C ARG A 119 -4.55 -1.49 -3.74
N ARG A 120 -4.75 -2.76 -3.35
CA ARG A 120 -5.82 -3.16 -2.42
C ARG A 120 -5.64 -2.57 -1.03
N ALA A 121 -4.40 -2.55 -0.52
CA ALA A 121 -4.09 -2.04 0.82
C ALA A 121 -4.26 -0.52 0.95
N THR A 122 -4.26 0.21 -0.17
CA THR A 122 -4.31 1.68 -0.18
C THR A 122 -5.61 2.24 -0.75
N SER A 123 -6.41 1.42 -1.46
CA SER A 123 -7.69 1.83 -2.01
C SER A 123 -8.80 1.88 -0.96
N ILE A 124 -9.77 2.78 -1.15
CA ILE A 124 -10.99 2.85 -0.35
C ILE A 124 -11.71 1.49 -0.38
N PRO A 125 -12.08 0.90 0.78
CA PRO A 125 -12.85 -0.32 0.83
C PRO A 125 -14.14 -0.20 0.02
N ARG A 126 -14.38 -1.13 -0.91
CA ARG A 126 -15.68 -1.23 -1.57
C ARG A 126 -16.72 -1.64 -0.54
N GLN A 127 -17.61 -0.73 -0.16
CA GLN A 127 -18.76 -1.07 0.64
C GLN A 127 -19.63 -2.05 -0.17
N HIS A 128 -19.76 -3.29 0.31
CA HIS A 128 -20.74 -4.22 -0.22
C HIS A 128 -22.12 -3.66 0.12
N ARG A 129 -22.84 -3.16 -0.89
CA ARG A 129 -24.21 -2.69 -0.76
C ARG A 129 -25.13 -3.88 -0.49
N THR A 130 -25.24 -4.31 0.76
CA THR A 130 -26.26 -5.27 1.19
C THR A 130 -27.62 -4.58 1.02
N GLY A 131 -28.37 -5.03 0.02
CA GLY A 131 -29.65 -4.45 -0.35
C GLY A 131 -30.66 -4.55 0.80
N ALA A 132 -31.07 -3.40 1.34
CA ALA A 132 -32.32 -3.27 2.05
C ALA A 132 -33.48 -3.36 1.04
N SER A 133 -33.89 -4.59 0.69
CA SER A 133 -35.20 -4.86 0.09
C SER A 133 -36.12 -5.44 1.16
N GLY A 134 -36.92 -4.57 1.77
CA GLY A 134 -37.89 -4.97 2.80
C GLY A 134 -38.94 -3.90 3.12
N GLY A 135 -39.19 -2.98 2.19
CA GLY A 135 -40.36 -2.11 2.26
C GLY A 135 -41.55 -2.81 1.61
N ARG A 136 -42.47 -3.38 2.41
CA ARG A 136 -43.87 -3.57 1.99
C ARG A 136 -44.79 -2.80 2.93
N ALA A 137 -45.15 -1.62 2.44
CA ALA A 137 -46.46 -0.99 2.48
C ALA A 137 -47.29 -1.09 3.77
N SER A 138 -47.17 -0.06 4.61
CA SER A 138 -48.32 0.50 5.31
C SER A 138 -49.08 1.40 4.33
N SER A 139 -50.31 1.02 3.98
CA SER A 139 -51.28 1.91 3.33
C SER A 139 -52.54 1.98 4.21
N PRO A 140 -53.15 3.16 4.39
CA PRO A 140 -54.20 3.39 5.39
C PRO A 140 -55.59 3.08 4.81
N ALA A 141 -56.49 2.56 5.64
CA ALA A 141 -57.92 2.51 5.33
C ALA A 141 -58.68 3.43 6.29
N SER A 142 -59.13 4.57 5.78
CA SER A 142 -60.13 5.42 6.42
C SER A 142 -61.54 5.02 5.96
N SER A 143 -62.43 4.81 6.94
CA SER A 143 -63.83 5.25 7.00
C SER A 143 -64.78 4.94 5.81
N ASP A 144 -65.82 4.13 6.03
CA ASP A 144 -67.19 4.59 6.38
C ASP A 144 -68.32 3.62 5.91
N ALA A 145 -69.42 3.62 6.69
CA ALA A 145 -70.81 3.34 6.33
C ALA A 145 -71.29 1.97 5.78
N ARG A 146 -72.02 1.21 6.62
CA ARG A 146 -73.41 0.74 6.40
C ARG A 146 -73.90 -0.08 7.61
N ARG A 147 -74.91 0.37 8.35
CA ARG A 147 -76.34 0.10 8.12
C ARG A 147 -76.70 -1.38 8.31
N ARG A 148 -77.15 -1.77 9.50
CA ARG A 148 -78.41 -2.46 9.82
C ARG A 148 -78.50 -2.78 11.31
#